data_AF-F2RPQ0-F1
#
_entry.id   AF-F2RPQ0-F1
#
_cell.length_a   1.000
_cell.length_b   1.000
_cell.length_c   1.000
_cell.angle_alpha   90.00
_cell.angle_beta   90.00
_cell.angle_gamma   90.00
#
_symmetry.space_group_name_H-M   'P 1'
#
loop_
_entity.id
_entity.type
_entity.pdbx_description
1 polymer ?
#
loop_
_entity_poly.entity_id
_entity_poly.type
_entity_poly.pdbx_seq_one_letter_code
_entity_poly.pdbx_strand_id
1 'polypeptide(L)'
;MPAQRRKKKTGERTSPADFALSLQPSPLAAKGDGHLDGHLGCWLTAPSLSQSQLGFGPAVFVSVSTHLLANPNLISPSLFRADILHDSAGVLATTTTTTTTTSSTTTTIEHEDHASGEEAEDTRLPLRFPGFDLDRVVVRRLIPRNPNLDPPHDQTCHLYQNTQEEDKTSHLAVYYPHAAQEKDIPFYHPLVRGFALLYSHSASTGQGTLSLHFLPFTPGIPSTVSNRLHRTLLNLLSIHVRLASGPAATSHPSGSQPRPFKDNLIPQHTVQNTYTRLKSKYAPSLVRNWVEVTEPSKHVFEDLSIAAFLIELWNVMYHLPSSSSVSAKEADEETDVMKRDAPIMRTDFPGFVDIACGNGVLVYILLAEGYQGFGFDARSRKTWSIFPPWVQQQLKESICVPQPYQDVLGPAHSDDSTISGLFKSSTFIISNHADELTLWTPLLGVLSNPSHPLPFLAIPCCSHGLSGARYRYPPPKRPNDKEEKEEEENDRYEHQPQSGDLKALQEKKLEAQQNPASASSTYGSLTAKLVCIAEEVGYQVDRTLMRIPSTRNMGVIGGLEAWKTAFNLRSETEDTATTQITQSMDEGMKLDADKRREKVYSVVERETSRDGGLGVAATAWVERSTGLLKGQG
;
A
#
# COMPACT_ATOMS: atom_id res chain seq x y z
N MET A 1 -9.61 58.54 29.09
CA MET A 1 -10.25 57.92 27.90
C MET A 1 -9.67 56.54 27.72
N PRO A 2 -10.39 55.45 28.01
CA PRO A 2 -9.86 54.11 27.79
C PRO A 2 -9.87 53.81 26.29
N ALA A 3 -8.72 53.38 25.78
CA ALA A 3 -8.53 53.06 24.38
C ALA A 3 -9.46 51.90 23.97
N GLN A 4 -10.30 52.15 22.96
CA GLN A 4 -11.20 51.17 22.38
C GLN A 4 -10.39 49.97 21.85
N ARG A 5 -10.62 48.80 22.44
CA ARG A 5 -10.17 47.51 21.91
C ARG A 5 -10.77 47.31 20.51
N ARG A 6 -9.93 47.34 19.48
CA ARG A 6 -10.29 46.97 18.11
C ARG A 6 -10.77 45.50 18.08
N LYS A 7 -11.95 45.26 17.51
CA LYS A 7 -12.42 43.91 17.15
C LYS A 7 -11.41 43.28 16.18
N LYS A 8 -10.76 42.19 16.58
CA LYS A 8 -9.90 41.38 15.69
C LYS A 8 -10.75 40.67 14.64
N LYS A 9 -10.29 40.69 13.38
CA LYS A 9 -10.88 39.93 12.26
C LYS A 9 -10.63 38.42 12.44
N THR A 10 -11.55 37.61 11.95
CA THR A 10 -11.44 36.15 11.83
C THR A 10 -10.21 35.79 10.98
N GLY A 11 -9.23 35.09 11.57
CA GLY A 11 -8.09 34.52 10.85
C GLY A 11 -6.68 34.92 11.33
N GLU A 12 -6.52 35.77 12.35
CA GLU A 12 -5.19 35.96 12.97
C GLU A 12 -4.75 34.68 13.70
N ARG A 13 -3.56 34.16 13.37
CA ARG A 13 -2.91 33.10 14.14
C ARG A 13 -2.69 33.63 15.56
N THR A 14 -3.41 33.07 16.53
CA THR A 14 -3.16 33.33 17.95
C THR A 14 -1.73 32.94 18.28
N SER A 15 -1.02 33.76 19.05
CA SER A 15 0.26 33.32 19.61
C SER A 15 0.01 32.22 20.66
N PRO A 16 0.99 31.38 21.01
CA PRO A 16 0.83 30.42 22.12
C PRO A 16 0.50 31.10 23.46
N ALA A 17 1.01 32.32 23.68
CA ALA A 17 0.70 33.11 24.86
C ALA A 17 -0.78 33.55 24.87
N ASP A 18 -1.27 34.09 23.73
CA ASP A 18 -2.69 34.44 23.59
C ASP A 18 -3.60 33.21 23.69
N PHE A 19 -3.13 32.07 23.17
CA PHE A 19 -3.83 30.79 23.27
C PHE A 19 -3.97 30.35 24.72
N ALA A 20 -2.87 30.35 25.49
CA ALA A 20 -2.89 30.01 26.90
C ALA A 20 -3.83 30.92 27.71
N LEU A 21 -3.82 32.23 27.44
CA LEU A 21 -4.73 33.19 28.07
C LEU A 21 -6.21 33.00 27.69
N SER A 22 -6.49 32.33 26.57
CA SER A 22 -7.85 32.06 26.08
C SER A 22 -8.41 30.70 26.53
N LEU A 23 -7.62 29.89 27.24
CA LEU A 23 -8.05 28.60 27.75
C LEU A 23 -9.16 28.78 28.78
N GLN A 24 -10.16 27.91 28.71
CA GLN A 24 -11.31 27.90 29.61
C GLN A 24 -11.73 26.46 29.91
N PRO A 25 -12.45 26.23 31.03
CA PRO A 25 -13.05 24.94 31.32
C PRO A 25 -13.97 24.49 30.18
N SER A 26 -13.87 23.22 29.82
CA SER A 26 -14.70 22.57 28.81
C SER A 26 -16.08 22.24 29.37
N PRO A 27 -17.14 22.27 28.53
CA PRO A 27 -18.45 21.74 28.90
C PRO A 27 -18.45 20.23 29.19
N LEU A 28 -17.38 19.50 28.82
CA LEU A 28 -17.19 18.09 29.15
C LEU A 28 -16.77 17.86 30.61
N ALA A 29 -16.38 18.91 31.34
CA ALA A 29 -16.06 18.80 32.76
C ALA A 29 -17.35 18.48 33.55
N ALA A 30 -17.35 17.37 34.30
CA ALA A 30 -18.48 16.99 35.12
C ALA A 30 -18.76 18.08 36.18
N LYS A 31 -20.01 18.55 36.24
CA LYS A 31 -20.53 19.21 37.45
C LYS A 31 -20.76 18.09 38.46
N GLY A 32 -19.84 17.91 39.40
CA GLY A 32 -19.92 16.81 40.36
C GLY A 32 -21.20 16.87 41.20
N ASP A 33 -21.96 15.78 41.21
CA ASP A 33 -22.77 15.42 42.37
C ASP A 33 -21.81 14.95 43.46
N GLY A 34 -21.97 15.49 44.67
CA GLY A 34 -20.99 15.45 45.76
C GLY A 34 -20.77 14.09 46.43
N HIS A 35 -20.45 13.04 45.69
CA HIS A 35 -19.99 11.79 46.28
C HIS A 35 -18.91 11.10 45.46
N LEU A 36 -17.70 11.07 46.05
CA LEU A 36 -16.64 10.08 45.86
C LEU A 36 -16.27 9.76 44.40
N ASP A 37 -15.59 10.70 43.72
CA ASP A 37 -14.48 10.37 42.80
C ASP A 37 -13.59 11.60 42.62
N GLY A 38 -12.43 11.58 43.26
CA GLY A 38 -11.58 12.75 43.49
C GLY A 38 -10.80 13.30 42.29
N HIS A 39 -10.90 12.74 41.08
CA HIS A 39 -9.98 13.10 39.98
C HIS A 39 -10.56 13.05 38.54
N LEU A 40 -11.85 13.33 38.31
CA LEU A 40 -12.31 13.69 36.95
C LEU A 40 -11.68 15.04 36.53
N GLY A 41 -10.53 14.96 35.86
CA GLY A 41 -9.71 16.12 35.54
C GLY A 41 -10.43 17.18 34.69
N CYS A 42 -10.11 18.45 34.96
CA CYS A 42 -10.73 19.59 34.31
C CYS A 42 -10.36 19.63 32.81
N TRP A 43 -11.24 19.13 31.96
CA TRP A 43 -11.12 19.28 30.51
C TRP A 43 -11.06 20.76 30.14
N LEU A 44 -10.20 21.12 29.18
CA LEU A 44 -10.00 22.48 28.72
C LEU A 44 -10.35 22.62 27.24
N THR A 45 -10.75 23.82 26.85
CA THR A 45 -10.94 24.23 25.46
C THR A 45 -10.56 25.70 25.28
N ALA A 46 -10.61 26.19 24.04
CA ALA A 46 -10.41 27.61 23.71
C ALA A 46 -11.32 27.99 22.53
N PRO A 47 -11.68 29.28 22.37
CA PRO A 47 -12.44 29.73 21.20
C PRO A 47 -11.80 29.37 19.86
N SER A 48 -10.45 29.36 19.78
CA SER A 48 -9.72 28.95 18.58
C SER A 48 -9.77 27.43 18.31
N LEU A 49 -10.21 26.63 19.27
CA LEU A 49 -10.45 25.19 19.14
C LEU A 49 -11.91 24.87 18.79
N SER A 50 -12.68 25.84 18.29
CA SER A 50 -14.05 25.61 17.83
C SER A 50 -14.28 26.22 16.45
N GLN A 51 -14.99 25.49 15.60
CA GLN A 51 -15.44 25.96 14.29
C GLN A 51 -16.93 25.68 14.14
N SER A 52 -17.70 26.74 13.94
CA SER A 52 -19.15 26.71 13.75
C SER A 52 -19.54 26.89 12.28
N GLN A 53 -20.84 26.80 11.98
CA GLN A 53 -21.41 26.96 10.64
C GLN A 53 -20.89 25.93 9.63
N LEU A 54 -20.63 24.70 10.10
CA LEU A 54 -20.20 23.59 9.26
C LEU A 54 -21.40 23.00 8.53
N GLY A 55 -21.29 22.80 7.22
CA GLY A 55 -22.40 22.32 6.36
C GLY A 55 -22.51 20.81 6.21
N PHE A 56 -21.68 20.02 6.91
CA PHE A 56 -21.79 18.55 6.92
C PHE A 56 -22.56 18.09 8.15
N GLY A 57 -23.29 16.98 8.05
CA GLY A 57 -24.10 16.41 9.14
C GLY A 57 -23.38 15.36 10.00
N PRO A 58 -24.08 14.78 11.00
CA PRO A 58 -23.50 13.83 11.97
C PRO A 58 -22.84 12.58 11.37
N ALA A 59 -23.46 11.98 10.35
CA ALA A 59 -22.92 10.79 9.70
C ALA A 59 -21.52 11.03 9.08
N VAL A 60 -21.29 12.23 8.55
CA VAL A 60 -19.98 12.62 8.00
C VAL A 60 -18.93 12.69 9.10
N PHE A 61 -19.26 13.26 10.26
CA PHE A 61 -18.37 13.30 11.41
C PHE A 61 -17.96 11.89 11.88
N VAL A 62 -18.91 10.96 11.99
CA VAL A 62 -18.66 9.57 12.39
C VAL A 62 -17.79 8.85 11.35
N SER A 63 -18.08 9.04 10.05
CA SER A 63 -17.30 8.47 8.95
C SER A 63 -15.85 8.97 8.95
N VAL A 64 -15.64 10.28 9.06
CA VAL A 64 -14.29 10.88 9.12
C VAL A 64 -13.55 10.45 10.39
N SER A 65 -14.23 10.40 11.53
CA SER A 65 -13.65 9.89 12.79
C SER A 65 -13.16 8.45 12.62
N THR A 66 -13.99 7.58 12.05
CA THR A 66 -13.63 6.18 11.75
C THR A 66 -12.46 6.08 10.77
N HIS A 67 -12.45 6.90 9.72
CA HIS A 67 -11.37 6.94 8.75
C HIS A 67 -10.03 7.35 9.39
N LEU A 68 -10.06 8.37 10.27
CA LEU A 68 -8.88 8.85 11.00
C LEU A 68 -8.40 7.88 12.10
N LEU A 69 -9.28 7.01 12.60
CA LEU A 69 -8.90 5.93 13.50
C LEU A 69 -7.99 4.91 12.78
N ALA A 70 -8.33 4.54 11.55
CA ALA A 70 -7.55 3.63 10.73
C ALA A 70 -6.30 4.28 10.08
N ASN A 71 -6.36 5.59 9.78
CA ASN A 71 -5.35 6.29 8.99
C ASN A 71 -4.68 7.45 9.77
N PRO A 72 -3.95 7.17 10.87
CA PRO A 72 -3.38 8.23 11.71
C PRO A 72 -2.28 9.04 11.01
N ASN A 73 -1.71 8.53 9.92
CA ASN A 73 -0.75 9.25 9.07
C ASN A 73 -1.33 10.49 8.39
N LEU A 74 -2.67 10.60 8.32
CA LEU A 74 -3.34 11.81 7.85
C LEU A 74 -3.31 12.94 8.89
N ILE A 75 -3.20 12.59 10.17
CA ILE A 75 -3.11 13.52 11.31
C ILE A 75 -1.66 13.91 11.58
N SER A 76 -0.77 12.92 11.64
CA SER A 76 0.64 13.11 12.00
C SER A 76 1.55 12.49 10.95
N PRO A 77 2.44 13.26 10.30
CA PRO A 77 3.38 12.70 9.32
C PRO A 77 4.39 11.75 9.97
N SER A 78 4.62 11.85 11.28
CA SER A 78 5.49 10.94 12.04
C SER A 78 4.86 9.54 12.21
N LEU A 79 3.55 9.42 12.04
CA LEU A 79 2.84 8.14 12.11
C LEU A 79 2.79 7.48 10.74
N PHE A 80 2.96 6.16 10.78
CA PHE A 80 2.92 5.32 9.59
C PHE A 80 1.55 4.71 9.36
N ARG A 81 0.98 4.11 10.41
CA ARG A 81 -0.33 3.45 10.43
C ARG A 81 -0.83 3.28 11.88
N ALA A 82 -2.04 2.76 12.03
CA ALA A 82 -2.56 2.23 13.28
C ALA A 82 -2.91 0.76 13.10
N ASP A 83 -2.45 -0.10 14.01
CA ASP A 83 -2.89 -1.49 14.10
C ASP A 83 -4.11 -1.53 15.04
N ILE A 84 -5.26 -1.96 14.53
CA ILE A 84 -6.49 -2.05 15.33
C ILE A 84 -6.41 -3.32 16.17
N LEU A 85 -6.38 -3.15 17.49
CA LEU A 85 -6.30 -4.23 18.47
C LEU A 85 -7.70 -4.69 18.89
N HIS A 86 -8.65 -3.75 18.99
CA HIS A 86 -10.04 -4.02 19.35
C HIS A 86 -10.96 -2.98 18.71
N ASP A 87 -12.16 -3.41 18.30
CA ASP A 87 -13.25 -2.55 17.89
C ASP A 87 -14.59 -3.18 18.30
N SER A 88 -15.26 -2.57 19.28
CA SER A 88 -16.50 -3.11 19.85
C SER A 88 -17.66 -3.20 18.84
N ALA A 89 -17.61 -2.41 17.77
CA ALA A 89 -18.63 -2.43 16.71
C ALA A 89 -18.23 -3.28 15.49
N GLY A 90 -16.99 -3.83 15.46
CA GLY A 90 -16.50 -4.65 14.35
C GLY A 90 -16.41 -3.92 13.00
N VAL A 91 -16.38 -2.59 12.98
CA VAL A 91 -16.37 -1.78 11.75
C VAL A 91 -14.96 -1.73 11.13
N LEU A 92 -13.92 -1.74 11.95
CA LEU A 92 -12.51 -1.78 11.53
C LEU A 92 -11.96 -3.20 11.69
N ALA A 93 -11.24 -3.68 10.68
CA ALA A 93 -10.60 -4.99 10.73
C ALA A 93 -9.52 -5.03 11.83
N THR A 94 -9.67 -5.97 12.77
CA THR A 94 -8.68 -6.16 13.84
C THR A 94 -7.53 -7.02 13.35
N THR A 95 -6.32 -6.69 13.79
CA THR A 95 -5.06 -7.34 13.36
C THR A 95 -4.95 -8.82 13.77
N THR A 96 -5.79 -9.29 14.69
CA THR A 96 -5.90 -10.70 15.12
C THR A 96 -6.76 -11.56 14.20
N THR A 97 -7.58 -10.98 13.32
CA THR A 97 -8.60 -11.74 12.56
C THR A 97 -8.13 -12.38 11.25
N THR A 98 -6.83 -12.37 10.92
CA THR A 98 -6.33 -12.94 9.64
C THR A 98 -5.61 -14.27 9.77
N THR A 99 -5.70 -14.93 10.92
CA THR A 99 -5.28 -16.32 11.10
C THR A 99 -6.42 -17.09 11.74
N THR A 100 -6.78 -18.23 11.15
CA THR A 100 -7.76 -19.23 11.58
C THR A 100 -9.26 -18.91 11.39
N THR A 101 -9.78 -19.31 10.22
CA THR A 101 -11.14 -19.85 10.11
C THR A 101 -11.17 -21.22 10.81
N THR A 102 -12.30 -21.57 11.43
CA THR A 102 -12.66 -22.84 12.09
C THR A 102 -12.14 -23.11 13.51
N SER A 103 -12.88 -22.66 14.52
CA SER A 103 -13.63 -23.54 15.43
C SER A 103 -14.35 -22.68 16.48
N SER A 104 -15.66 -22.85 16.59
CA SER A 104 -16.49 -22.28 17.63
C SER A 104 -16.12 -22.86 19.01
N THR A 105 -15.48 -22.07 19.86
CA THR A 105 -15.56 -22.30 21.31
C THR A 105 -15.48 -20.98 22.05
N THR A 106 -16.58 -20.64 22.73
CA THR A 106 -16.68 -19.57 23.72
C THR A 106 -15.57 -19.76 24.75
N THR A 107 -14.56 -18.89 24.75
CA THR A 107 -13.51 -18.90 25.76
C THR A 107 -13.53 -17.55 26.46
N THR A 108 -14.07 -17.58 27.68
CA THR A 108 -13.96 -16.55 28.70
C THR A 108 -12.49 -16.13 28.84
N ILE A 109 -12.23 -14.83 28.74
CA ILE A 109 -10.91 -14.25 28.99
C ILE A 109 -10.61 -14.43 30.48
N GLU A 110 -9.68 -15.34 30.79
CA GLU A 110 -9.06 -15.42 32.11
C GLU A 110 -8.06 -14.26 32.24
N HIS A 111 -8.20 -13.53 33.35
CA HIS A 111 -7.31 -12.48 33.80
C HIS A 111 -5.97 -13.10 34.24
N GLU A 112 -4.88 -12.77 33.55
CA GLU A 112 -3.54 -12.93 34.12
C GLU A 112 -3.19 -11.68 34.93
N ASP A 113 -3.35 -11.81 36.25
CA ASP A 113 -2.85 -10.89 37.26
C ASP A 113 -1.32 -10.92 37.30
N HIS A 114 -0.69 -9.86 36.78
CA HIS A 114 0.63 -9.45 37.23
C HIS A 114 0.51 -8.15 38.02
N ALA A 115 0.23 -8.31 39.30
CA ALA A 115 0.33 -7.27 40.31
C ALA A 115 1.81 -6.92 40.57
N SER A 116 2.19 -5.69 40.26
CA SER A 116 3.24 -4.96 40.95
C SER A 116 2.82 -3.50 41.03
N GLY A 117 2.86 -2.97 42.25
CA GLY A 117 2.11 -1.79 42.67
C GLY A 117 2.60 -0.47 42.08
N GLU A 118 1.64 0.30 41.60
CA GLU A 118 1.32 1.69 41.92
C GLU A 118 -0.01 1.97 41.19
N GLU A 119 -1.00 2.55 41.86
CA GLU A 119 -2.35 2.80 41.31
C GLU A 119 -2.28 3.79 40.12
N ALA A 120 -1.99 3.28 38.93
CA ALA A 120 -2.19 4.01 37.69
C ALA A 120 -3.67 3.91 37.31
N GLU A 121 -4.38 5.05 37.30
CA GLU A 121 -5.75 5.17 36.77
C GLU A 121 -5.86 4.40 35.45
N ASP A 122 -6.74 3.40 35.43
CA ASP A 122 -6.92 2.56 34.26
C ASP A 122 -7.59 3.35 33.13
N THR A 123 -6.78 3.98 32.28
CA THR A 123 -7.19 4.73 31.07
C THR A 123 -7.99 3.89 30.06
N ARG A 124 -8.19 2.59 30.32
CA ARG A 124 -9.02 1.67 29.53
C ARG A 124 -10.51 1.73 29.90
N LEU A 125 -10.89 2.28 31.05
CA LEU A 125 -12.31 2.35 31.44
C LEU A 125 -13.01 3.56 30.78
N PRO A 126 -14.20 3.37 30.18
CA PRO A 126 -14.93 4.45 29.57
C PRO A 126 -15.38 5.45 30.63
N LEU A 127 -14.95 6.70 30.49
CA LEU A 127 -15.45 7.80 31.33
C LEU A 127 -16.92 8.09 30.99
N ARG A 128 -17.69 8.42 32.03
CA ARG A 128 -19.08 8.87 31.87
C ARG A 128 -19.12 10.36 31.56
N PHE A 129 -19.75 10.73 30.46
CA PHE A 129 -20.01 12.13 30.11
C PHE A 129 -21.52 12.38 30.22
N PRO A 130 -21.98 13.33 31.05
CA PRO A 130 -23.41 13.60 31.22
C PRO A 130 -24.12 13.86 29.88
N GLY A 131 -25.23 13.15 29.65
CA GLY A 131 -26.02 13.24 28.41
C GLY A 131 -25.45 12.46 27.22
N PHE A 132 -24.31 11.80 27.36
CA PHE A 132 -23.71 11.00 26.28
C PHE A 132 -23.73 9.51 26.62
N ASP A 133 -24.25 8.73 25.69
CA ASP A 133 -24.22 7.28 25.74
C ASP A 133 -23.01 6.77 24.95
N LEU A 134 -22.28 5.80 25.52
CA LEU A 134 -21.14 5.18 24.85
C LEU A 134 -21.64 4.27 23.73
N ASP A 135 -21.20 4.56 22.51
CA ASP A 135 -21.61 3.84 21.29
C ASP A 135 -20.55 2.81 20.87
N ARG A 136 -19.27 3.19 20.91
CA ARG A 136 -18.18 2.35 20.37
C ARG A 136 -16.84 2.58 21.06
N VAL A 137 -16.08 1.50 21.25
CA VAL A 137 -14.72 1.51 21.80
C VAL A 137 -13.76 0.92 20.78
N VAL A 138 -12.70 1.66 20.46
CA VAL A 138 -11.62 1.21 19.57
C VAL A 138 -10.29 1.31 20.29
N VAL A 139 -9.55 0.21 20.38
CA VAL A 139 -8.17 0.20 20.86
C VAL A 139 -7.25 0.03 19.67
N ARG A 140 -6.27 0.92 19.54
CA ARG A 140 -5.31 0.90 18.44
C ARG A 140 -3.88 1.09 18.92
N ARG A 141 -2.95 0.44 18.22
CA ARG A 141 -1.51 0.67 18.36
C ARG A 141 -1.02 1.60 17.26
N LEU A 142 -0.55 2.78 17.64
CA LEU A 142 0.05 3.75 16.73
C LEU A 142 1.47 3.30 16.38
N ILE A 143 1.75 3.15 15.09
CA ILE A 143 3.06 2.74 14.59
C ILE A 143 3.79 3.95 14.02
N PRO A 144 4.94 4.38 14.59
CA PRO A 144 5.74 5.46 14.03
C PRO A 144 6.44 5.04 12.74
N ARG A 145 6.75 6.02 11.89
CA ARG A 145 7.55 5.79 10.67
C ARG A 145 9.00 5.41 10.96
N ASN A 146 9.52 5.86 12.09
CA ASN A 146 10.87 5.55 12.53
C ASN A 146 10.83 4.96 13.95
N PRO A 147 10.73 3.63 14.06
CA PRO A 147 10.71 2.93 15.36
C PRO A 147 11.95 3.17 16.21
N ASN A 148 13.07 3.61 15.60
CA ASN A 148 14.30 3.92 16.33
C ASN A 148 14.24 5.27 17.06
N LEU A 149 13.30 6.15 16.70
CA LEU A 149 13.13 7.46 17.35
C LEU A 149 12.03 7.45 18.40
N ASP A 150 10.91 6.78 18.12
CA ASP A 150 9.79 6.63 19.04
C ASP A 150 9.28 5.18 18.99
N PRO A 151 8.85 4.59 20.11
CA PRO A 151 8.25 3.28 20.12
C PRO A 151 6.79 3.31 19.61
N PRO A 152 6.22 2.16 19.21
CA PRO A 152 4.77 1.99 19.11
C PRO A 152 4.06 2.36 20.41
N HIS A 153 2.85 2.89 20.31
CA HIS A 153 2.09 3.34 21.49
C HIS A 153 0.60 3.10 21.33
N ASP A 154 -0.02 2.56 22.37
CA ASP A 154 -1.43 2.20 22.35
C ASP A 154 -2.30 3.39 22.74
N GLN A 155 -3.51 3.43 22.17
CA GLN A 155 -4.48 4.49 22.40
C GLN A 155 -5.88 3.91 22.37
N THR A 156 -6.68 4.22 23.39
CA THR A 156 -8.11 3.93 23.42
C THR A 156 -8.90 5.12 22.90
N CYS A 157 -9.86 4.83 22.02
CA CYS A 157 -10.78 5.81 21.45
C CYS A 157 -12.21 5.42 21.80
N HIS A 158 -12.93 6.32 22.47
CA HIS A 158 -14.33 6.14 22.85
C HIS A 158 -15.20 7.06 21.99
N LEU A 159 -16.19 6.50 21.31
CA LEU A 159 -17.19 7.26 20.56
C LEU A 159 -18.50 7.23 21.33
N TYR A 160 -19.07 8.41 21.56
CA TYR A 160 -20.33 8.60 22.23
C TYR A 160 -21.31 9.35 21.34
N GLN A 161 -22.59 9.17 21.63
CA GLN A 161 -23.69 9.86 21.00
C GLN A 161 -24.60 10.48 22.06
N ASN A 162 -25.15 11.65 21.76
CA ASN A 162 -26.21 12.29 22.52
C ASN A 162 -27.36 12.62 21.56
N THR A 163 -28.50 11.97 21.80
CA THR A 163 -29.78 12.18 21.11
C THR A 163 -30.88 12.63 22.07
N GLN A 164 -30.52 13.03 23.29
CA GLN A 164 -31.49 13.40 24.32
C GLN A 164 -32.05 14.82 24.09
N GLU A 165 -31.45 15.61 23.19
CA GLU A 165 -31.94 16.93 22.78
C GLU A 165 -32.77 16.82 21.48
N GLU A 166 -34.05 17.22 21.51
CA GLU A 166 -34.99 17.05 20.37
C GLU A 166 -34.53 17.70 19.04
N ASP A 167 -33.85 18.85 19.10
CA ASP A 167 -33.41 19.62 17.91
C ASP A 167 -31.88 19.53 17.65
N LYS A 168 -31.17 18.71 18.44
CA LYS A 168 -29.70 18.69 18.39
C LYS A 168 -29.15 17.29 18.56
N THR A 169 -28.38 16.85 17.57
CA THR A 169 -27.60 15.61 17.65
C THR A 169 -26.15 15.95 17.95
N SER A 170 -25.56 15.33 18.97
CA SER A 170 -24.14 15.51 19.27
C SER A 170 -23.39 14.18 19.29
N HIS A 171 -22.15 14.19 18.79
CA HIS A 171 -21.23 13.08 18.86
C HIS A 171 -19.93 13.54 19.51
N LEU A 172 -19.35 12.65 20.32
CA LEU A 172 -18.11 12.91 21.04
C LEU A 172 -17.14 11.78 20.77
N ALA A 173 -15.96 12.10 20.22
CA ALA A 173 -14.87 11.14 20.05
C ALA A 173 -13.73 11.51 21.01
N VAL A 174 -13.42 10.63 21.97
CA VAL A 174 -12.43 10.85 23.03
C VAL A 174 -11.24 9.91 22.84
N TYR A 175 -10.03 10.44 22.91
CA TYR A 175 -8.78 9.74 22.63
C TYR A 175 -7.88 9.78 23.87
N TYR A 176 -7.54 8.61 24.40
CA TYR A 176 -6.64 8.42 25.55
C TYR A 176 -5.38 7.66 25.14
N PRO A 177 -4.20 8.30 25.10
CA PRO A 177 -2.93 7.59 25.01
C PRO A 177 -2.74 6.71 26.25
N HIS A 178 -2.17 5.51 26.08
CA HIS A 178 -1.83 4.62 27.18
C HIS A 178 -0.51 5.06 27.81
N ALA A 179 -0.57 6.08 28.66
CA ALA A 179 0.58 6.69 29.31
C ALA A 179 0.25 7.03 30.77
N ALA A 180 1.13 6.65 31.70
CA ALA A 180 0.97 6.99 33.11
C ALA A 180 1.46 8.43 33.40
N GLN A 181 2.53 8.86 32.73
CA GLN A 181 3.17 10.15 32.95
C GLN A 181 3.42 10.91 31.64
N GLU A 182 3.65 12.22 31.75
CA GLU A 182 3.93 13.09 30.61
C GLU A 182 5.14 12.61 29.77
N LYS A 183 6.16 12.04 30.43
CA LYS A 183 7.37 11.51 29.80
C LYS A 183 7.12 10.25 28.95
N ASP A 184 6.01 9.55 29.17
CA ASP A 184 5.66 8.31 28.48
C ASP A 184 4.94 8.59 27.14
N ILE A 185 4.58 9.85 26.88
CA ILE A 185 3.93 10.27 25.65
C ILE A 185 4.96 10.35 24.52
N PRO A 186 4.81 9.56 23.44
CA PRO A 186 5.71 9.63 22.29
C PRO A 186 5.64 10.99 21.60
N PHE A 187 6.71 11.36 20.91
CA PHE A 187 6.80 12.63 20.20
C PHE A 187 5.59 12.81 19.25
N TYR A 188 5.18 11.80 18.51
CA TYR A 188 4.10 11.95 17.53
C TYR A 188 2.68 12.19 18.11
N HIS A 189 2.49 12.12 19.43
CA HIS A 189 1.21 12.36 20.12
C HIS A 189 1.19 13.75 20.80
N PRO A 190 0.04 14.45 20.90
CA PRO A 190 -0.05 15.66 21.73
C PRO A 190 0.28 15.37 23.19
N LEU A 191 1.00 16.27 23.85
CA LEU A 191 1.45 16.14 25.23
C LEU A 191 0.31 16.43 26.22
N VAL A 192 -0.68 15.53 26.26
CA VAL A 192 -1.92 15.61 27.05
C VAL A 192 -2.32 14.21 27.51
N ARG A 193 -3.07 14.10 28.61
CA ARG A 193 -3.66 12.83 29.09
C ARG A 193 -4.77 12.32 28.18
N GLY A 194 -5.39 13.22 27.42
CA GLY A 194 -6.40 12.87 26.44
C GLY A 194 -6.86 14.09 25.65
N PHE A 195 -7.52 13.86 24.52
CA PHE A 195 -8.21 14.90 23.77
C PHE A 195 -9.53 14.39 23.23
N ALA A 196 -10.48 15.28 22.97
CA ALA A 196 -11.80 14.96 22.50
C ALA A 196 -12.25 15.90 21.39
N LEU A 197 -12.97 15.35 20.41
CA LEU A 197 -13.67 16.09 19.37
C LEU A 197 -15.17 15.99 19.64
N LEU A 198 -15.79 17.13 19.92
CA LEU A 198 -17.23 17.26 20.12
C LEU A 198 -17.84 17.93 18.90
N TYR A 199 -18.71 17.21 18.21
CA TYR A 199 -19.51 17.70 17.11
C TYR A 199 -20.98 17.80 17.52
N SER A 200 -21.59 18.96 17.29
CA SER A 200 -23.02 19.19 17.54
C SER A 200 -23.68 19.73 16.28
N HIS A 201 -24.83 19.17 15.91
CA HIS A 201 -25.60 19.55 14.73
C HIS A 201 -27.02 19.93 15.12
N SER A 202 -27.48 21.11 14.68
CA SER A 202 -28.85 21.58 14.87
C SER A 202 -29.70 21.19 13.66
N ALA A 203 -30.81 20.48 13.89
CA ALA A 203 -31.72 20.07 12.82
C ALA A 203 -32.46 21.28 12.23
N SER A 204 -32.82 22.26 13.06
CA SER A 204 -33.48 23.50 12.65
C SER A 204 -32.64 24.41 11.74
N THR A 205 -31.31 24.48 11.95
CA THR A 205 -30.43 25.34 11.15
C THR A 205 -29.66 24.58 10.06
N GLY A 206 -29.58 23.26 10.15
CA GLY A 206 -28.72 22.42 9.30
C GLY A 206 -27.22 22.71 9.47
N GLN A 207 -26.84 23.39 10.56
CA GLN A 207 -25.46 23.80 10.82
C GLN A 207 -24.83 22.97 11.94
N GLY A 208 -23.59 22.58 11.71
CA GLY A 208 -22.74 21.90 12.68
C GLY A 208 -21.74 22.83 13.36
N THR A 209 -21.32 22.46 14.57
CA THR A 209 -20.16 23.01 15.26
C THR A 209 -19.24 21.86 15.70
N LEU A 210 -17.97 21.92 15.30
CA LEU A 210 -16.92 21.01 15.76
C LEU A 210 -16.02 21.74 16.75
N SER A 211 -15.72 21.12 17.88
CA SER A 211 -14.83 21.67 18.90
C SER A 211 -13.85 20.63 19.42
N LEU A 212 -12.65 21.06 19.76
CA LEU A 212 -11.62 20.24 20.38
C LEU A 212 -11.47 20.61 21.86
N HIS A 213 -11.42 19.57 22.69
CA HIS A 213 -11.22 19.63 24.12
C HIS A 213 -10.01 18.78 24.48
N PHE A 214 -9.27 19.11 25.54
CA PHE A 214 -8.12 18.32 25.94
C PHE A 214 -7.96 18.29 27.46
N LEU A 215 -7.32 17.22 27.93
CA LEU A 215 -7.08 16.95 29.35
C LEU A 215 -5.57 17.11 29.64
N PRO A 216 -5.15 18.20 30.32
CA PRO A 216 -3.73 18.40 30.63
C PRO A 216 -3.22 17.41 31.71
N PHE A 217 -1.90 17.24 31.79
CA PHE A 217 -1.23 16.54 32.90
C PHE A 217 -1.23 17.37 34.18
N THR A 218 -1.05 18.69 34.07
CA THR A 218 -1.11 19.61 35.21
C THR A 218 -2.56 19.94 35.57
N PRO A 219 -2.96 19.86 36.86
CA PRO A 219 -4.28 20.30 37.31
C PRO A 219 -4.51 21.80 37.05
N GLY A 220 -5.73 22.16 36.68
CA GLY A 220 -6.14 23.55 36.41
C GLY A 220 -5.79 24.04 35.00
N ILE A 221 -5.93 25.36 34.79
CA ILE A 221 -5.62 26.01 33.50
C ILE A 221 -4.11 26.35 33.46
N PRO A 222 -3.34 25.78 32.51
CA PRO A 222 -1.92 26.10 32.39
C PRO A 222 -1.68 27.58 32.10
N SER A 223 -0.73 28.20 32.81
CA SER A 223 -0.31 29.58 32.56
C SER A 223 0.44 29.74 31.24
N THR A 224 1.03 28.66 30.72
CA THR A 224 1.74 28.61 29.44
C THR A 224 1.42 27.34 28.69
N VAL A 225 1.40 27.41 27.35
CA VAL A 225 1.25 26.25 26.46
C VAL A 225 2.41 26.23 25.47
N SER A 226 3.02 25.06 25.28
CA SER A 226 4.10 24.92 24.31
C SER A 226 3.61 25.22 22.88
N ASN A 227 4.49 25.84 22.08
CA ASN A 227 4.25 26.09 20.65
C ASN A 227 3.76 24.84 19.92
N ARG A 228 4.38 23.71 20.26
CA ARG A 228 4.08 22.41 19.70
C ARG A 228 2.67 21.97 20.01
N LEU A 229 2.29 21.94 21.30
CA LEU A 229 0.97 21.49 21.71
C LEU A 229 -0.13 22.34 21.07
N HIS A 230 0.04 23.67 21.10
CA HIS A 230 -0.89 24.60 20.46
C HIS A 230 -1.07 24.29 18.96
N ARG A 231 0.01 24.13 18.21
CA ARG A 231 -0.06 23.78 16.78
C ARG A 231 -0.69 22.43 16.53
N THR A 232 -0.40 21.43 17.36
CA THR A 232 -0.96 20.08 17.23
C THR A 232 -2.47 20.08 17.43
N LEU A 233 -2.98 20.76 18.46
CA LEU A 233 -4.43 20.86 18.73
C LEU A 233 -5.18 21.55 17.59
N LEU A 234 -4.66 22.67 17.08
CA LEU A 234 -5.25 23.35 15.92
C LEU A 234 -5.23 22.48 14.67
N ASN A 235 -4.13 21.75 14.45
CA ASN A 235 -3.99 20.87 13.29
C ASN A 235 -4.97 19.69 13.35
N LEU A 236 -5.18 19.08 14.53
CA LEU A 236 -6.18 18.02 14.75
C LEU A 236 -7.58 18.48 14.32
N LEU A 237 -8.01 19.67 14.77
CA LEU A 237 -9.30 20.25 14.40
C LEU A 237 -9.37 20.56 12.89
N SER A 238 -8.36 21.25 12.36
CA SER A 238 -8.32 21.68 10.95
C SER A 238 -8.34 20.50 9.97
N ILE A 239 -7.62 19.42 10.27
CA ILE A 239 -7.60 18.21 9.44
C ILE A 239 -8.98 17.58 9.41
N HIS A 240 -9.65 17.47 10.56
CA HIS A 240 -10.98 16.89 10.63
C HIS A 240 -11.99 17.69 9.81
N VAL A 241 -12.04 19.01 10.00
CA VAL A 241 -12.92 19.90 9.23
C VAL A 241 -12.66 19.78 7.74
N ARG A 242 -11.39 19.83 7.32
CA ARG A 242 -11.01 19.75 5.91
C ARG A 242 -11.44 18.43 5.27
N LEU A 243 -11.29 17.29 5.97
CA LEU A 243 -11.72 16.00 5.47
C LEU A 243 -13.25 15.90 5.40
N ALA A 244 -13.96 16.38 6.43
CA ALA A 244 -15.42 16.37 6.49
C ALA A 244 -16.08 17.31 5.46
N SER A 245 -15.41 18.41 5.10
CA SER A 245 -15.86 19.32 4.03
C SER A 245 -15.41 18.91 2.62
N GLY A 246 -14.66 17.81 2.48
CA GLY A 246 -14.14 17.35 1.19
C GLY A 246 -15.20 16.58 0.36
N PRO A 247 -15.08 16.55 -0.98
CA PRO A 247 -16.04 15.84 -1.85
C PRO A 247 -16.17 14.33 -1.57
N ALA A 248 -15.09 13.71 -1.08
CA ALA A 248 -15.05 12.29 -0.73
C ALA A 248 -15.88 11.94 0.52
N ALA A 249 -16.17 12.92 1.38
CA ALA A 249 -16.97 12.72 2.59
C ALA A 249 -18.48 12.65 2.29
N THR A 250 -18.93 13.34 1.23
CA THR A 250 -20.33 13.36 0.80
C THR A 250 -20.74 12.19 -0.08
N SER A 251 -19.78 11.52 -0.73
CA SER A 251 -20.07 10.40 -1.65
C SER A 251 -20.21 9.04 -0.97
N HIS A 252 -19.74 8.87 0.28
CA HIS A 252 -19.75 7.59 0.99
C HIS A 252 -20.12 7.73 2.49
N PRO A 253 -21.41 7.97 2.81
CA PRO A 253 -21.88 8.04 4.20
C PRO A 253 -21.81 6.70 4.95
N SER A 254 -21.70 5.56 4.27
CA SER A 254 -21.63 4.21 4.85
C SER A 254 -20.22 3.70 5.18
N GLY A 255 -19.16 4.51 4.96
CA GLY A 255 -17.79 4.14 5.31
C GLY A 255 -17.14 3.03 4.46
N SER A 256 -17.87 2.36 3.56
CA SER A 256 -17.31 1.43 2.59
C SER A 256 -16.68 2.20 1.43
N GLN A 257 -15.41 2.57 1.58
CA GLN A 257 -14.61 3.06 0.47
C GLN A 257 -14.56 1.98 -0.62
N PRO A 258 -14.69 2.33 -1.92
CA PRO A 258 -14.40 1.39 -3.01
C PRO A 258 -13.02 0.78 -2.77
N ARG A 259 -12.87 -0.55 -2.98
CA ARG A 259 -11.62 -1.27 -2.67
C ARG A 259 -10.45 -0.45 -3.24
N PRO A 260 -9.58 0.12 -2.38
CA PRO A 260 -8.52 0.98 -2.87
C PRO A 260 -7.64 0.15 -3.79
N PHE A 261 -7.20 0.68 -4.93
CA PHE A 261 -6.16 0.00 -5.73
C PHE A 261 -4.89 -0.25 -4.90
N LYS A 262 -4.74 0.42 -3.76
CA LYS A 262 -3.64 0.28 -2.82
C LYS A 262 -3.98 -0.68 -1.69
N ASP A 263 -3.03 -1.54 -1.32
CA ASP A 263 -3.17 -2.48 -0.18
C ASP A 263 -4.39 -3.43 -0.28
N ASN A 264 -4.82 -3.74 -1.51
CA ASN A 264 -5.95 -4.61 -1.82
C ASN A 264 -5.62 -6.11 -1.85
N LEU A 265 -4.35 -6.47 -2.08
CA LEU A 265 -3.92 -7.86 -2.20
C LEU A 265 -3.34 -8.40 -0.90
N ILE A 266 -2.62 -7.56 -0.16
CA ILE A 266 -1.91 -7.92 1.06
C ILE A 266 -2.18 -6.82 2.08
N PRO A 267 -2.48 -7.16 3.35
CA PRO A 267 -2.66 -6.17 4.40
C PRO A 267 -1.46 -5.24 4.49
N GLN A 268 -1.73 -3.94 4.55
CA GLN A 268 -0.72 -2.89 4.57
C GLN A 268 0.35 -3.14 5.64
N HIS A 269 -0.07 -3.51 6.86
CA HIS A 269 0.83 -3.69 8.00
C HIS A 269 1.87 -4.81 7.76
N THR A 270 1.49 -5.89 7.08
CA THR A 270 2.35 -7.04 6.82
C THR A 270 3.54 -6.66 5.93
N VAL A 271 3.27 -6.08 4.75
CA VAL A 271 4.31 -5.62 3.81
C VAL A 271 5.21 -4.58 4.47
N GLN A 272 4.63 -3.69 5.26
CA GLN A 272 5.35 -2.64 5.96
C GLN A 272 6.29 -3.16 7.05
N ASN A 273 5.88 -4.17 7.80
CA ASN A 273 6.72 -4.80 8.81
C ASN A 273 7.91 -5.50 8.13
N THR A 274 7.66 -6.25 7.07
CA THR A 274 8.72 -6.92 6.29
C THR A 274 9.66 -5.92 5.66
N TYR A 275 9.17 -4.83 5.04
CA TYR A 275 10.01 -3.75 4.54
C TYR A 275 10.91 -3.16 5.63
N THR A 276 10.37 -2.90 6.82
CA THR A 276 11.14 -2.33 7.93
C THR A 276 12.26 -3.27 8.39
N ARG A 277 11.97 -4.57 8.46
CA ARG A 277 12.96 -5.62 8.76
C ARG A 277 14.05 -5.69 7.68
N LEU A 278 13.65 -5.81 6.41
CA LEU A 278 14.58 -5.88 5.28
C LEU A 278 15.45 -4.62 5.20
N LYS A 279 14.86 -3.44 5.39
CA LYS A 279 15.59 -2.17 5.40
C LYS A 279 16.61 -2.12 6.53
N SER A 280 16.25 -2.54 7.73
CA SER A 280 17.19 -2.56 8.87
C SER A 280 18.33 -3.55 8.63
N LYS A 281 18.05 -4.72 8.04
CA LYS A 281 19.01 -5.79 7.78
C LYS A 281 19.96 -5.48 6.61
N TYR A 282 19.45 -5.05 5.47
CA TYR A 282 20.20 -5.01 4.21
C TYR A 282 20.64 -3.61 3.78
N ALA A 283 19.87 -2.56 4.11
CA ALA A 283 20.15 -1.22 3.60
C ALA A 283 21.53 -0.67 4.02
N PRO A 284 22.01 -0.83 5.29
CA PRO A 284 23.29 -0.25 5.69
C PRO A 284 24.47 -0.74 4.86
N SER A 285 24.50 -2.03 4.51
CA SER A 285 25.58 -2.63 3.68
C SER A 285 25.42 -2.27 2.21
N LEU A 286 24.21 -2.42 1.64
CA LEU A 286 23.91 -2.10 0.24
C LEU A 286 24.24 -0.64 -0.12
N VAL A 287 23.85 0.30 0.74
CA VAL A 287 24.07 1.73 0.49
C VAL A 287 25.55 2.09 0.64
N ARG A 288 26.25 1.52 1.64
CA ARG A 288 27.68 1.78 1.88
C ARG A 288 28.55 1.27 0.73
N ASN A 289 28.22 0.08 0.21
CA ASN A 289 29.01 -0.60 -0.82
C ASN A 289 28.50 -0.32 -2.24
N TRP A 290 27.63 0.68 -2.43
CA TRP A 290 27.02 0.95 -3.73
C TRP A 290 28.05 1.37 -4.79
N VAL A 291 28.04 0.70 -5.95
CA VAL A 291 29.02 0.89 -7.03
C VAL A 291 28.40 1.39 -8.35
N GLU A 292 27.09 1.60 -8.40
CA GLU A 292 26.47 2.25 -9.56
C GLU A 292 26.59 3.76 -9.48
N VAL A 293 26.48 4.40 -10.64
CA VAL A 293 26.45 5.88 -10.77
C VAL A 293 25.14 6.46 -10.20
N THR A 294 24.12 5.63 -10.05
CA THR A 294 22.79 6.05 -9.59
C THR A 294 22.73 6.20 -8.08
N GLU A 295 21.76 6.96 -7.58
CA GLU A 295 21.57 7.16 -6.14
C GLU A 295 21.11 5.87 -5.43
N PRO A 296 21.86 5.37 -4.42
CA PRO A 296 21.52 4.12 -3.72
C PRO A 296 20.20 4.21 -2.98
N SER A 297 19.93 5.34 -2.33
CA SER A 297 18.69 5.54 -1.56
C SER A 297 17.43 5.45 -2.41
N LYS A 298 17.53 5.62 -3.73
CA LYS A 298 16.40 5.45 -4.64
C LYS A 298 16.22 3.97 -5.00
N HIS A 299 17.28 3.30 -5.43
CA HIS A 299 17.21 1.94 -5.98
C HIS A 299 17.14 0.88 -4.88
N VAL A 300 18.01 0.96 -3.88
CA VAL A 300 18.03 0.00 -2.76
C VAL A 300 16.69 -0.01 -2.02
N PHE A 301 16.12 1.16 -1.72
CA PHE A 301 14.85 1.22 -0.99
C PHE A 301 13.65 0.81 -1.84
N GLU A 302 13.72 1.00 -3.16
CA GLU A 302 12.73 0.50 -4.11
C GLU A 302 12.74 -1.02 -4.15
N ASP A 303 13.90 -1.64 -4.36
CA ASP A 303 14.06 -3.08 -4.41
C ASP A 303 13.71 -3.75 -3.07
N LEU A 304 14.03 -3.13 -1.93
CA LEU A 304 13.59 -3.62 -0.62
C LEU A 304 12.06 -3.59 -0.45
N SER A 305 11.39 -2.56 -0.97
CA SER A 305 9.93 -2.48 -0.95
C SER A 305 9.28 -3.53 -1.86
N ILE A 306 9.87 -3.78 -3.04
CA ILE A 306 9.39 -4.81 -3.97
C ILE A 306 9.61 -6.21 -3.37
N ALA A 307 10.79 -6.46 -2.80
CA ALA A 307 11.10 -7.71 -2.11
C ALA A 307 10.11 -7.96 -0.95
N ALA A 308 9.82 -6.95 -0.14
CA ALA A 308 8.84 -7.07 0.94
C ALA A 308 7.45 -7.43 0.42
N PHE A 309 7.02 -6.81 -0.68
CA PHE A 309 5.73 -7.12 -1.30
C PHE A 309 5.71 -8.55 -1.85
N LEU A 310 6.75 -8.98 -2.58
CA LEU A 310 6.85 -10.33 -3.13
C LEU A 310 6.88 -11.40 -2.05
N ILE A 311 7.66 -11.20 -0.98
CA ILE A 311 7.73 -12.12 0.16
C ILE A 311 6.34 -12.35 0.76
N GLU A 312 5.60 -11.28 1.05
CA GLU A 312 4.26 -11.41 1.61
C GLU A 312 3.24 -11.94 0.60
N LEU A 313 3.38 -11.60 -0.68
CA LEU A 313 2.55 -12.16 -1.73
C LEU A 313 2.75 -13.67 -1.79
N TRP A 314 3.99 -14.12 -1.74
CA TRP A 314 4.37 -15.53 -1.79
C TRP A 314 4.01 -16.28 -0.51
N ASN A 315 4.03 -15.64 0.66
CA ASN A 315 3.50 -16.27 1.88
C ASN A 315 2.00 -16.58 1.73
N VAL A 316 1.23 -15.65 1.14
CA VAL A 316 -0.21 -15.84 0.87
C VAL A 316 -0.47 -16.82 -0.26
N MET A 317 0.32 -16.75 -1.33
CA MET A 317 0.25 -17.72 -2.42
C MET A 317 0.68 -19.08 -1.86
N TYR A 318 1.96 -19.32 -1.68
CA TYR A 318 2.50 -20.64 -1.38
C TYR A 318 2.27 -21.15 0.06
N HIS A 319 1.41 -20.51 0.86
CA HIS A 319 1.10 -20.86 2.26
C HIS A 319 2.36 -21.08 3.10
N LEU A 320 3.39 -20.29 2.83
CA LEU A 320 4.68 -20.45 3.47
C LEU A 320 4.58 -20.04 4.94
N PRO A 321 5.22 -20.78 5.86
CA PRO A 321 5.24 -20.38 7.26
C PRO A 321 5.83 -18.98 7.38
N SER A 322 5.14 -18.12 8.14
CA SER A 322 5.53 -16.74 8.40
C SER A 322 6.98 -16.69 8.83
N SER A 323 7.76 -15.84 8.14
CA SER A 323 9.21 -15.69 8.32
C SER A 323 9.63 -15.28 9.76
N SER A 324 8.66 -14.96 10.63
CA SER A 324 8.86 -14.68 12.05
C SER A 324 9.35 -15.88 12.88
N SER A 325 9.22 -17.12 12.39
CA SER A 325 9.63 -18.32 13.17
C SER A 325 11.04 -18.84 12.88
N VAL A 326 11.69 -18.43 11.79
CA VAL A 326 12.91 -19.11 11.29
C VAL A 326 14.23 -18.36 11.58
N SER A 327 14.20 -17.09 12.04
CA SER A 327 15.45 -16.27 12.12
C SER A 327 15.86 -15.74 13.50
N ALA A 328 15.32 -16.26 14.60
CA ALA A 328 15.71 -15.81 15.94
C ALA A 328 17.06 -16.38 16.46
N LYS A 329 17.75 -17.23 15.68
CA LYS A 329 19.01 -17.88 16.12
C LYS A 329 20.28 -17.50 15.34
N GLU A 330 20.22 -16.56 14.40
CA GLU A 330 21.39 -16.16 13.61
C GLU A 330 21.65 -14.65 13.71
N ALA A 331 21.99 -14.21 14.91
CA ALA A 331 22.52 -12.87 15.16
C ALA A 331 23.92 -12.99 15.78
N ASP A 332 24.89 -13.46 15.00
CA ASP A 332 26.23 -12.90 15.13
C ASP A 332 26.16 -11.52 14.47
N GLU A 333 26.05 -10.48 15.30
CA GLU A 333 25.90 -9.08 14.88
C GLU A 333 27.13 -8.52 14.14
N GLU A 334 28.22 -9.28 14.05
CA GLU A 334 29.51 -8.78 13.57
C GLU A 334 29.73 -9.00 12.05
N THR A 335 29.07 -9.98 11.43
CA THR A 335 29.30 -10.32 10.01
C THR A 335 28.39 -9.54 9.06
N ASP A 336 29.00 -8.75 8.18
CA ASP A 336 28.34 -8.03 7.07
C ASP A 336 27.43 -8.99 6.28
N VAL A 337 26.16 -8.60 6.09
CA VAL A 337 25.15 -9.38 5.35
C VAL A 337 25.56 -9.72 3.92
N MET A 338 26.47 -8.94 3.33
CA MET A 338 27.04 -9.17 1.99
C MET A 338 28.17 -10.20 1.96
N LYS A 339 28.58 -10.73 3.11
CA LYS A 339 29.68 -11.71 3.24
C LYS A 339 29.23 -13.03 3.84
N ARG A 340 27.92 -13.20 4.04
CA ARG A 340 27.35 -14.43 4.61
C ARG A 340 27.32 -15.54 3.58
N ASP A 341 27.41 -16.77 4.09
CA ASP A 341 27.18 -17.98 3.30
C ASP A 341 25.72 -18.04 2.83
N ALA A 342 25.48 -18.90 1.84
CA ALA A 342 24.13 -19.09 1.29
C ALA A 342 23.18 -19.60 2.39
N PRO A 343 21.96 -19.02 2.53
CA PRO A 343 21.00 -19.49 3.50
C PRO A 343 20.42 -20.84 3.10
N ILE A 344 19.71 -21.49 4.02
CA ILE A 344 18.89 -22.66 3.69
C ILE A 344 17.72 -22.20 2.81
N MET A 345 17.62 -22.79 1.62
CA MET A 345 16.55 -22.47 0.67
C MET A 345 15.22 -23.10 1.10
N ARG A 346 14.13 -22.37 0.90
CA ARG A 346 12.76 -22.86 1.12
C ARG A 346 12.43 -23.92 0.08
N THR A 347 12.20 -25.15 0.53
CA THR A 347 11.85 -26.29 -0.33
C THR A 347 10.46 -26.18 -0.95
N ASP A 348 9.55 -25.48 -0.27
CA ASP A 348 8.14 -25.39 -0.65
C ASP A 348 7.85 -24.23 -1.62
N PHE A 349 8.90 -23.50 -2.04
CA PHE A 349 8.81 -22.42 -3.01
C PHE A 349 9.28 -22.89 -4.40
N PRO A 350 8.45 -22.78 -5.45
CA PRO A 350 8.77 -23.36 -6.77
C PRO A 350 9.91 -22.65 -7.51
N GLY A 351 10.26 -21.43 -7.08
CA GLY A 351 11.32 -20.63 -7.65
C GLY A 351 10.83 -19.37 -8.36
N PHE A 352 11.72 -18.40 -8.54
CA PHE A 352 11.43 -17.19 -9.31
C PHE A 352 12.45 -16.95 -10.43
N VAL A 353 12.05 -16.13 -11.40
CA VAL A 353 12.96 -15.50 -12.36
C VAL A 353 12.71 -14.00 -12.40
N ASP A 354 13.75 -13.18 -12.26
CA ASP A 354 13.68 -11.73 -12.45
C ASP A 354 14.21 -11.36 -13.84
N ILE A 355 13.31 -10.97 -14.74
CA ILE A 355 13.63 -10.67 -16.13
C ILE A 355 14.05 -9.21 -16.26
N ALA A 356 15.19 -8.94 -16.89
CA ALA A 356 15.83 -7.62 -16.89
C ALA A 356 16.11 -7.10 -15.47
N CYS A 357 16.78 -7.93 -14.66
CA CYS A 357 17.01 -7.71 -13.23
C CYS A 357 17.95 -6.54 -12.89
N GLY A 358 18.56 -5.89 -13.89
CA GLY A 358 19.37 -4.69 -13.71
C GLY A 358 20.48 -4.86 -12.67
N ASN A 359 20.42 -4.06 -11.61
CA ASN A 359 21.45 -4.03 -10.56
C ASN A 359 21.55 -5.34 -9.74
N GLY A 360 20.58 -6.25 -9.83
CA GLY A 360 20.56 -7.54 -9.13
C GLY A 360 20.25 -7.50 -7.63
N VAL A 361 19.94 -6.33 -7.05
CA VAL A 361 19.65 -6.15 -5.61
C VAL A 361 18.40 -6.92 -5.21
N LEU A 362 17.34 -6.88 -6.01
CA LEU A 362 16.11 -7.63 -5.74
C LEU A 362 16.39 -9.14 -5.68
N VAL A 363 17.13 -9.67 -6.66
CA VAL A 363 17.56 -11.08 -6.71
C VAL A 363 18.38 -11.45 -5.48
N TYR A 364 19.36 -10.61 -5.11
CA TYR A 364 20.17 -10.79 -3.89
C TYR A 364 19.30 -10.90 -2.63
N ILE A 365 18.36 -9.96 -2.42
CA ILE A 365 17.52 -9.94 -1.22
C ILE A 365 16.67 -11.21 -1.14
N LEU A 366 16.03 -11.60 -2.24
CA LEU A 366 15.14 -12.77 -2.27
C LEU A 366 15.92 -14.07 -2.01
N LEU A 367 17.09 -14.22 -2.63
CA LEU A 367 18.00 -15.34 -2.40
C LEU A 367 18.49 -15.38 -0.93
N ALA A 368 18.86 -14.22 -0.37
CA ALA A 368 19.30 -14.09 1.03
C ALA A 368 18.17 -14.35 2.06
N GLU A 369 16.92 -14.24 1.64
CA GLU A 369 15.73 -14.60 2.43
C GLU A 369 15.27 -16.05 2.18
N GLY A 370 16.06 -16.84 1.44
CA GLY A 370 15.86 -18.27 1.23
C GLY A 370 14.94 -18.62 0.05
N TYR A 371 14.58 -17.66 -0.81
CA TYR A 371 13.78 -17.94 -2.00
C TYR A 371 14.70 -18.31 -3.16
N GLN A 372 14.61 -19.56 -3.62
CA GLN A 372 15.41 -20.02 -4.77
C GLN A 372 14.96 -19.31 -6.07
N GLY A 373 15.90 -18.98 -6.94
CA GLY A 373 15.61 -18.30 -8.19
C GLY A 373 16.86 -17.75 -8.87
N PHE A 374 16.67 -17.02 -9.95
CA PHE A 374 17.77 -16.33 -10.65
C PHE A 374 17.28 -15.06 -11.34
N GLY A 375 18.20 -14.17 -11.68
CA GLY A 375 17.93 -13.01 -12.52
C GLY A 375 18.78 -13.04 -13.78
N PHE A 376 18.28 -12.42 -14.84
CA PHE A 376 19.12 -12.13 -16.00
C PHE A 376 18.90 -10.72 -16.51
N ASP A 377 19.93 -10.15 -17.10
CA ASP A 377 19.91 -8.83 -17.74
C ASP A 377 20.77 -8.89 -19.01
N ALA A 378 20.44 -8.07 -20.00
CA ALA A 378 21.24 -8.00 -21.23
C ALA A 378 22.68 -7.55 -20.98
N ARG A 379 22.96 -6.91 -19.83
CA ARG A 379 24.32 -6.53 -19.40
C ARG A 379 24.50 -6.79 -17.91
N SER A 380 25.63 -7.39 -17.54
CA SER A 380 26.07 -7.41 -16.15
C SER A 380 26.26 -5.99 -15.63
N ARG A 381 25.85 -5.76 -14.39
CA ARG A 381 25.99 -4.46 -13.71
C ARG A 381 27.16 -4.52 -12.72
N LYS A 382 27.74 -3.36 -12.41
CA LYS A 382 28.89 -3.27 -11.50
C LYS A 382 28.55 -3.87 -10.14
N THR A 383 27.31 -3.67 -9.69
CA THR A 383 26.79 -4.20 -8.43
C THR A 383 26.85 -5.73 -8.34
N TRP A 384 26.85 -6.46 -9.47
CA TRP A 384 26.93 -7.91 -9.40
C TRP A 384 28.25 -8.37 -8.77
N SER A 385 29.34 -7.65 -9.02
CA SER A 385 30.68 -7.99 -8.50
C SER A 385 30.82 -7.87 -6.97
N ILE A 386 29.94 -7.11 -6.30
CA ILE A 386 30.00 -6.92 -4.85
C ILE A 386 29.16 -7.95 -4.08
N PHE A 387 28.30 -8.73 -4.76
CA PHE A 387 27.50 -9.75 -4.11
C PHE A 387 28.32 -11.01 -3.79
N PRO A 388 27.89 -11.85 -2.83
CA PRO A 388 28.53 -13.14 -2.60
C PRO A 388 28.62 -14.01 -3.87
N PRO A 389 29.65 -14.88 -4.00
CA PRO A 389 29.80 -15.75 -5.18
C PRO A 389 28.57 -16.61 -5.48
N TRP A 390 27.87 -17.09 -4.45
CA TRP A 390 26.66 -17.90 -4.60
C TRP A 390 25.47 -17.12 -5.18
N VAL A 391 25.47 -15.79 -5.04
CA VAL A 391 24.49 -14.88 -5.66
C VAL A 391 24.90 -14.54 -7.09
N GLN A 392 26.20 -14.29 -7.31
CA GLN A 392 26.73 -14.03 -8.65
C GLN A 392 26.42 -15.17 -9.63
N GLN A 393 26.45 -16.42 -9.18
CA GLN A 393 26.07 -17.59 -9.98
C GLN A 393 24.59 -17.60 -10.41
N GLN A 394 23.73 -16.87 -9.71
CA GLN A 394 22.30 -16.72 -10.01
C GLN A 394 21.99 -15.43 -10.79
N LEU A 395 23.00 -14.67 -11.21
CA LEU A 395 22.87 -13.48 -12.05
C LEU A 395 23.51 -13.76 -13.41
N LYS A 396 22.71 -13.70 -14.47
CA LYS A 396 23.13 -14.13 -15.82
C LYS A 396 23.11 -12.95 -16.79
N GLU A 397 24.25 -12.69 -17.42
CA GLU A 397 24.30 -11.76 -18.55
C GLU A 397 23.76 -12.50 -19.78
N SER A 398 22.53 -12.19 -20.19
CA SER A 398 21.86 -12.88 -21.30
C SER A 398 20.73 -12.03 -21.89
N ILE A 399 20.51 -12.15 -23.19
CA ILE A 399 19.39 -11.51 -23.89
C ILE A 399 18.20 -12.47 -23.92
N CYS A 400 17.01 -11.97 -23.62
CA CYS A 400 15.79 -12.74 -23.90
C CYS A 400 15.37 -12.57 -25.36
N VAL A 401 15.32 -13.68 -26.11
CA VAL A 401 14.74 -13.74 -27.46
C VAL A 401 13.53 -14.65 -27.37
N PRO A 402 12.29 -14.12 -27.27
CA PRO A 402 11.10 -14.93 -27.09
C PRO A 402 10.91 -15.99 -28.17
N GLN A 403 10.35 -17.15 -27.81
CA GLN A 403 10.15 -18.28 -28.73
C GLN A 403 9.55 -17.90 -30.10
N PRO A 404 8.51 -17.04 -30.22
CA PRO A 404 7.95 -16.67 -31.52
C PRO A 404 8.96 -15.99 -32.46
N TYR A 405 9.98 -15.33 -31.93
CA TYR A 405 11.06 -14.74 -32.72
C TYR A 405 12.11 -15.78 -33.09
N GLN A 406 12.43 -16.71 -32.19
CA GLN A 406 13.32 -17.83 -32.49
C GLN A 406 12.79 -18.71 -33.62
N ASP A 407 11.47 -18.97 -33.63
CA ASP A 407 10.82 -19.80 -34.64
C ASP A 407 10.98 -19.24 -36.06
N VAL A 408 11.00 -17.90 -36.20
CA VAL A 408 11.13 -17.22 -37.50
C VAL A 408 12.58 -16.98 -37.91
N LEU A 409 13.46 -16.70 -36.94
CA LEU A 409 14.89 -16.48 -37.19
C LEU A 409 15.65 -17.79 -37.43
N GLY A 410 15.15 -18.91 -36.93
CA GLY A 410 15.79 -20.22 -37.02
C GLY A 410 16.99 -20.40 -36.07
N PRO A 411 17.60 -21.60 -36.07
CA PRO A 411 18.63 -21.99 -35.09
C PRO A 411 19.97 -21.25 -35.23
N ALA A 412 20.18 -20.46 -36.29
CA ALA A 412 21.39 -19.68 -36.48
C ALA A 412 21.57 -18.53 -35.46
N HIS A 413 20.50 -18.19 -34.73
CA HIS A 413 20.48 -17.09 -33.77
C HIS A 413 20.32 -17.53 -32.30
N SER A 414 20.37 -18.84 -32.03
CA SER A 414 20.42 -19.38 -30.67
C SER A 414 21.87 -19.70 -30.30
N ASP A 415 22.56 -18.76 -29.64
CA ASP A 415 23.84 -19.03 -28.98
C ASP A 415 23.65 -19.05 -27.45
N ASP A 416 24.71 -19.44 -26.72
CA ASP A 416 24.73 -19.53 -25.25
C ASP A 416 24.46 -18.18 -24.54
N SER A 417 24.46 -17.06 -25.27
CA SER A 417 24.17 -15.73 -24.72
C SER A 417 22.67 -15.36 -24.74
N THR A 418 21.82 -16.26 -25.26
CA THR A 418 20.37 -16.04 -25.40
C THR A 418 19.53 -16.97 -24.51
N ILE A 419 18.42 -16.44 -24.00
CA ILE A 419 17.40 -17.17 -23.25
C ILE A 419 16.07 -17.06 -24.02
N SER A 420 15.37 -18.18 -24.22
CA SER A 420 14.10 -18.22 -24.98
C SER A 420 12.89 -17.65 -24.26
N GLY A 421 13.04 -17.37 -22.97
CA GLY A 421 11.95 -16.98 -22.08
C GLY A 421 11.01 -18.14 -21.73
N LEU A 422 11.40 -19.38 -22.00
CA LEU A 422 10.72 -20.59 -21.54
C LEU A 422 11.29 -21.00 -20.18
N PHE A 423 10.49 -20.85 -19.13
CA PHE A 423 10.89 -21.15 -17.76
C PHE A 423 10.26 -22.45 -17.26
N LYS A 424 10.81 -23.00 -16.18
CA LYS A 424 10.27 -24.21 -15.56
C LYS A 424 8.85 -23.98 -15.08
N SER A 425 8.02 -25.03 -15.11
CA SER A 425 6.66 -25.00 -14.56
C SER A 425 6.63 -24.45 -13.15
N SER A 426 5.60 -23.66 -12.84
CA SER A 426 5.36 -23.02 -11.54
C SER A 426 6.37 -21.94 -11.11
N THR A 427 7.35 -21.58 -11.94
CA THR A 427 8.25 -20.43 -11.69
C THR A 427 7.45 -19.13 -11.63
N PHE A 428 7.73 -18.28 -10.64
CA PHE A 428 7.15 -16.94 -10.57
C PHE A 428 7.99 -15.96 -11.40
N ILE A 429 7.37 -15.25 -12.35
CA ILE A 429 8.07 -14.24 -13.17
C ILE A 429 7.98 -12.87 -12.52
N ILE A 430 9.13 -12.27 -12.22
CA ILE A 430 9.24 -10.88 -11.81
C ILE A 430 9.67 -10.07 -13.03
N SER A 431 8.88 -9.05 -13.34
CA SER A 431 9.10 -8.09 -14.42
C SER A 431 9.13 -6.69 -13.81
N ASN A 432 10.17 -6.47 -12.99
CA ASN A 432 10.38 -5.21 -12.28
C ASN A 432 10.98 -4.18 -13.23
N HIS A 433 10.16 -3.25 -13.73
CA HIS A 433 10.64 -2.20 -14.64
C HIS A 433 11.39 -2.76 -15.86
N ALA A 434 10.94 -3.90 -16.39
CA ALA A 434 11.64 -4.71 -17.38
C ALA A 434 11.65 -4.15 -18.82
N ASP A 435 11.42 -2.84 -18.98
CA ASP A 435 11.44 -2.11 -20.25
C ASP A 435 10.72 -2.86 -21.39
N GLU A 436 11.47 -3.36 -22.38
CA GLU A 436 10.97 -4.01 -23.59
C GLU A 436 10.27 -5.35 -23.31
N LEU A 437 10.60 -6.01 -22.19
CA LEU A 437 9.99 -7.28 -21.78
C LEU A 437 8.66 -7.12 -21.02
N THR A 438 8.25 -5.88 -20.72
CA THR A 438 7.02 -5.61 -19.96
C THR A 438 5.79 -6.29 -20.59
N LEU A 439 5.56 -6.10 -21.90
CA LEU A 439 4.42 -6.70 -22.60
C LEU A 439 4.63 -8.17 -22.98
N TRP A 440 5.88 -8.62 -23.03
CA TRP A 440 6.22 -10.03 -23.22
C TRP A 440 5.91 -10.87 -21.98
N THR A 441 5.91 -10.29 -20.78
CA THR A 441 5.76 -11.00 -19.51
C THR A 441 4.59 -12.00 -19.47
N PRO A 442 3.32 -11.64 -19.76
CA PRO A 442 2.23 -12.61 -19.78
C PRO A 442 2.39 -13.67 -20.87
N LEU A 443 2.94 -13.29 -22.04
CA LEU A 443 3.15 -14.19 -23.17
C LEU A 443 4.20 -15.27 -22.82
N LEU A 444 5.31 -14.87 -22.19
CA LEU A 444 6.34 -15.79 -21.71
C LEU A 444 5.78 -16.78 -20.69
N GLY A 445 4.93 -16.31 -19.77
CA GLY A 445 4.29 -17.18 -18.78
C GLY A 445 3.37 -18.23 -19.41
N VAL A 446 2.60 -17.87 -20.45
CA VAL A 446 1.77 -18.84 -21.20
C VAL A 446 2.65 -19.78 -22.04
N LEU A 447 3.64 -19.27 -22.76
CA LEU A 447 4.51 -20.09 -23.61
C LEU A 447 5.30 -21.12 -22.80
N SER A 448 5.73 -20.75 -21.59
CA SER A 448 6.44 -21.64 -20.66
C SER A 448 5.57 -22.82 -20.22
N ASN A 449 4.28 -22.58 -19.94
CA ASN A 449 3.34 -23.64 -19.59
C ASN A 449 1.91 -23.24 -19.99
N PRO A 450 1.43 -23.62 -21.20
CA PRO A 450 0.13 -23.14 -21.67
C PRO A 450 -1.05 -23.72 -20.88
N SER A 451 -0.93 -24.93 -20.35
CA SER A 451 -1.97 -25.56 -19.50
C SER A 451 -2.12 -24.80 -18.18
N HIS A 452 -0.99 -24.43 -17.56
CA HIS A 452 -0.92 -23.69 -16.31
C HIS A 452 0.09 -22.52 -16.41
N PRO A 453 -0.33 -21.39 -17.00
CA PRO A 453 0.53 -20.23 -17.22
C PRO A 453 1.20 -19.77 -15.95
N LEU A 454 2.46 -19.37 -16.08
CA LEU A 454 3.28 -18.98 -14.94
C LEU A 454 2.74 -17.72 -14.26
N PRO A 455 2.64 -17.68 -12.91
CA PRO A 455 2.25 -16.47 -12.22
C PRO A 455 3.32 -15.39 -12.39
N PHE A 456 2.90 -14.12 -12.42
CA PHE A 456 3.84 -13.02 -12.59
C PHE A 456 3.46 -11.77 -11.80
N LEU A 457 4.47 -10.94 -11.50
CA LEU A 457 4.31 -9.54 -11.14
C LEU A 457 5.06 -8.69 -12.17
N ALA A 458 4.35 -7.76 -12.81
CA ALA A 458 4.93 -6.77 -13.72
C ALA A 458 4.73 -5.36 -13.18
N ILE A 459 5.80 -4.56 -13.16
CA ILE A 459 5.79 -3.15 -12.76
C ILE A 459 6.19 -2.31 -13.98
N PRO A 460 5.24 -1.85 -14.82
CA PRO A 460 5.56 -1.17 -16.05
C PRO A 460 6.37 0.11 -15.81
N CYS A 461 7.20 0.50 -16.79
CA CYS A 461 7.99 1.72 -16.69
C CYS A 461 8.04 2.49 -18.02
N CYS A 462 8.59 1.85 -19.05
CA CYS A 462 8.87 2.45 -20.33
C CYS A 462 7.97 1.81 -21.40
N SER A 463 7.40 2.65 -22.25
CA SER A 463 6.40 2.22 -23.23
C SER A 463 7.09 1.76 -24.51
N HIS A 464 7.21 0.44 -24.66
CA HIS A 464 7.73 -0.25 -25.84
C HIS A 464 6.66 -1.16 -26.43
N GLY A 465 6.73 -1.40 -27.73
CA GLY A 465 5.98 -2.46 -28.42
C GLY A 465 6.65 -3.83 -28.28
N LEU A 466 6.01 -4.89 -28.80
CA LEU A 466 6.61 -6.23 -28.78
C LEU A 466 7.88 -6.33 -29.64
N SER A 467 8.04 -5.47 -30.65
CA SER A 467 9.31 -5.33 -31.36
C SER A 467 10.42 -4.77 -30.47
N GLY A 468 10.12 -4.15 -29.33
CA GLY A 468 11.09 -3.41 -28.52
C GLY A 468 11.28 -1.96 -28.95
N ALA A 469 10.64 -1.52 -30.05
CA ALA A 469 10.61 -0.11 -30.41
C ALA A 469 9.75 0.68 -29.41
N ARG A 470 10.13 1.93 -29.11
CA ARG A 470 9.31 2.82 -28.29
C ARG A 470 7.97 3.05 -28.97
N TYR A 471 6.89 2.89 -28.23
CA TYR A 471 5.54 3.04 -28.75
C TYR A 471 4.64 3.71 -27.72
N ARG A 472 3.78 4.65 -28.16
CA ARG A 472 2.80 5.31 -27.29
C ARG A 472 1.42 4.71 -27.53
N TYR A 473 0.93 3.94 -26.57
CA TYR A 473 -0.40 3.36 -26.65
C TYR A 473 -1.49 4.43 -26.48
N PRO A 474 -2.55 4.39 -27.31
CA PRO A 474 -3.68 5.28 -27.14
C PRO A 474 -4.42 4.96 -25.83
N PRO A 475 -5.13 5.94 -25.23
CA PRO A 475 -6.00 5.68 -24.10
C PRO A 475 -7.10 4.66 -24.48
N PRO A 476 -7.52 3.77 -23.56
CA PRO A 476 -8.67 2.89 -23.75
C PRO A 476 -9.94 3.70 -24.06
N LYS A 477 -10.74 3.22 -25.01
CA LYS A 477 -12.04 3.82 -25.36
C LYS A 477 -13.00 3.71 -24.16
N ARG A 478 -13.75 4.77 -23.85
CA ARG A 478 -14.72 4.73 -22.73
C ARG A 478 -15.96 3.94 -23.15
N PRO A 479 -16.67 3.27 -22.21
CA PRO A 479 -17.88 2.51 -22.54
C PRO A 479 -18.99 3.33 -23.21
N ASN A 480 -19.04 4.65 -23.02
CA ASN A 480 -20.04 5.54 -23.60
C ASN A 480 -19.69 6.09 -25.00
N ASP A 481 -18.53 5.74 -25.58
CA ASP A 481 -18.14 6.22 -26.92
C ASP A 481 -18.75 5.39 -28.07
N LYS A 482 -19.78 4.57 -27.78
CA LYS A 482 -20.40 3.66 -28.76
C LYS A 482 -21.58 4.26 -29.54
N GLU A 483 -21.97 5.50 -29.32
CA GLU A 483 -23.12 6.08 -30.04
C GLU A 483 -22.84 7.25 -31.00
N GLU A 484 -21.60 7.75 -31.14
CA GLU A 484 -21.34 8.72 -32.20
C GLU A 484 -19.97 8.49 -32.86
N LYS A 485 -20.05 8.32 -34.20
CA LYS A 485 -18.98 8.37 -35.22
C LYS A 485 -18.38 7.02 -35.67
N GLU A 486 -19.19 6.27 -36.39
CA GLU A 486 -18.75 5.80 -37.71
C GLU A 486 -18.76 7.03 -38.65
N GLU A 487 -17.77 7.11 -39.56
CA GLU A 487 -17.44 8.27 -40.43
C GLU A 487 -16.55 9.35 -39.78
N GLU A 488 -15.24 9.12 -39.85
CA GLU A 488 -14.22 10.04 -40.39
C GLU A 488 -12.82 9.47 -40.09
N GLU A 489 -12.43 8.49 -40.90
CA GLU A 489 -11.06 7.99 -40.99
C GLU A 489 -10.34 8.79 -42.09
N ASN A 490 -9.80 9.95 -41.73
CA ASN A 490 -8.61 10.59 -42.32
C ASN A 490 -8.40 12.01 -41.76
N ASP A 491 -7.13 12.36 -41.54
CA ASP A 491 -6.62 13.70 -41.19
C ASP A 491 -6.99 14.31 -39.83
N ARG A 492 -6.16 14.06 -38.80
CA ARG A 492 -5.79 15.11 -37.82
C ARG A 492 -4.33 15.02 -37.38
N TYR A 493 -3.47 15.65 -38.17
CA TYR A 493 -2.22 16.23 -37.66
C TYR A 493 -2.56 17.44 -36.76
N GLU A 494 -1.78 17.58 -35.68
CA GLU A 494 -1.52 18.80 -34.90
C GLU A 494 -2.67 19.80 -34.65
N HIS A 495 -3.29 19.71 -33.47
CA HIS A 495 -3.70 20.91 -32.74
C HIS A 495 -3.52 20.72 -31.23
N GLN A 496 -2.49 21.38 -30.68
CA GLN A 496 -2.42 21.69 -29.25
C GLN A 496 -3.51 22.72 -28.93
N PRO A 497 -4.38 22.49 -27.92
CA PRO A 497 -5.30 23.54 -27.50
C PRO A 497 -4.55 24.62 -26.72
N GLN A 498 -4.46 25.82 -27.30
CA GLN A 498 -4.21 27.08 -26.59
C GLN A 498 -5.44 27.42 -25.73
N SER A 499 -5.60 26.75 -24.59
CA SER A 499 -6.49 27.22 -23.52
C SER A 499 -6.07 26.54 -22.23
N GLY A 500 -5.35 27.29 -21.39
CA GLY A 500 -4.95 26.88 -20.06
C GLY A 500 -6.13 26.91 -19.10
N ASP A 501 -7.04 25.94 -19.20
CA ASP A 501 -8.03 25.71 -18.15
C ASP A 501 -7.34 25.03 -16.96
N LEU A 502 -6.83 25.88 -16.06
CA LEU A 502 -6.15 25.46 -14.83
C LEU A 502 -7.00 24.52 -13.98
N LYS A 503 -8.33 24.60 -14.07
CA LYS A 503 -9.25 23.76 -13.30
C LYS A 503 -9.30 22.34 -13.87
N ALA A 504 -9.43 22.19 -15.18
CA ALA A 504 -9.35 20.88 -15.85
C ALA A 504 -7.98 20.21 -15.69
N LEU A 505 -6.90 21.00 -15.68
CA LEU A 505 -5.54 20.52 -15.38
C LEU A 505 -5.38 20.09 -13.91
N GLN A 506 -5.96 20.83 -12.96
CA GLN A 506 -5.97 20.47 -11.54
C GLN A 506 -6.81 19.22 -11.28
N GLU A 507 -7.98 19.10 -11.91
CA GLU A 507 -8.84 17.91 -11.82
C GLU A 507 -8.15 16.68 -12.41
N LYS A 508 -7.53 16.78 -13.60
CA LYS A 508 -6.72 15.69 -14.17
C LYS A 508 -5.50 15.33 -13.31
N LYS A 509 -4.87 16.31 -12.67
CA LYS A 509 -3.73 16.07 -11.76
C LYS A 509 -4.18 15.41 -10.46
N LEU A 510 -5.33 15.80 -9.92
CA LEU A 510 -5.95 15.19 -8.74
C LEU A 510 -6.41 13.75 -9.05
N GLU A 511 -7.03 13.54 -10.22
CA GLU A 511 -7.45 12.23 -10.71
C GLU A 511 -6.25 11.33 -10.96
N ALA A 512 -5.16 11.82 -11.57
CA ALA A 512 -3.92 11.05 -11.74
C ALA A 512 -3.21 10.75 -10.41
N GLN A 513 -3.35 11.61 -9.38
CA GLN A 513 -2.84 11.36 -8.03
C GLN A 513 -3.68 10.33 -7.26
N GLN A 514 -5.00 10.33 -7.48
CA GLN A 514 -5.94 9.41 -6.82
C GLN A 514 -6.09 8.08 -7.57
N ASN A 515 -5.83 8.09 -8.88
CA ASN A 515 -5.91 6.96 -9.79
C ASN A 515 -4.74 7.00 -10.77
N PRO A 516 -3.53 6.58 -10.36
CA PRO A 516 -2.36 6.50 -11.25
C PRO A 516 -2.53 5.50 -12.41
N ALA A 517 -3.57 4.66 -12.36
CA ALA A 517 -4.03 3.86 -13.49
C ALA A 517 -4.98 4.64 -14.44
N SER A 518 -5.17 5.95 -14.25
CA SER A 518 -5.89 6.81 -15.20
C SER A 518 -5.22 6.69 -16.55
N ALA A 519 -5.97 6.13 -17.48
CA ALA A 519 -5.46 5.72 -18.78
C ALA A 519 -5.18 6.90 -19.73
N SER A 520 -5.18 8.13 -19.19
CA SER A 520 -4.85 9.37 -19.88
C SER A 520 -3.34 9.64 -19.99
N SER A 521 -2.51 8.92 -19.23
CA SER A 521 -1.05 9.03 -19.27
C SER A 521 -0.42 7.90 -20.09
N THR A 522 0.76 8.12 -20.69
CA THR A 522 1.51 7.05 -21.40
C THR A 522 1.74 5.83 -20.51
N TYR A 523 2.01 6.07 -19.22
CA TYR A 523 2.17 5.01 -18.22
C TYR A 523 0.86 4.23 -17.98
N GLY A 524 -0.26 4.95 -17.85
CA GLY A 524 -1.59 4.36 -17.72
C GLY A 524 -2.00 3.55 -18.95
N SER A 525 -1.75 4.06 -20.16
CA SER A 525 -2.04 3.35 -21.42
C SER A 525 -1.20 2.07 -21.57
N LEU A 526 0.10 2.11 -21.22
CA LEU A 526 0.94 0.91 -21.21
C LEU A 526 0.42 -0.13 -20.21
N THR A 527 0.06 0.32 -19.01
CA THR A 527 -0.51 -0.55 -17.96
C THR A 527 -1.81 -1.18 -18.43
N ALA A 528 -2.71 -0.41 -19.05
CA ALA A 528 -3.95 -0.92 -19.62
C ALA A 528 -3.69 -1.91 -20.76
N LYS A 529 -2.70 -1.65 -21.62
CA LYS A 529 -2.30 -2.57 -22.69
C LYS A 529 -1.76 -3.88 -22.15
N LEU A 530 -0.92 -3.84 -21.12
CA LEU A 530 -0.40 -5.02 -20.44
C LEU A 530 -1.54 -5.90 -19.88
N VAL A 531 -2.49 -5.28 -19.18
CA VAL A 531 -3.68 -5.98 -18.64
C VAL A 531 -4.47 -6.62 -19.77
N CYS A 532 -4.75 -5.86 -20.84
CA CYS A 532 -5.48 -6.35 -22.00
C CYS A 532 -4.81 -7.56 -22.67
N ILE A 533 -3.49 -7.51 -22.88
CA ILE A 533 -2.74 -8.66 -23.43
C ILE A 533 -2.82 -9.85 -22.48
N ALA A 534 -2.64 -9.65 -21.17
CA ALA A 534 -2.69 -10.72 -20.19
C ALA A 534 -4.07 -11.41 -20.14
N GLU A 535 -5.15 -10.62 -20.12
CA GLU A 535 -6.53 -11.14 -20.16
C GLU A 535 -6.82 -11.90 -21.47
N GLU A 536 -6.35 -11.37 -22.62
CA GLU A 536 -6.54 -11.99 -23.93
C GLU A 536 -5.91 -13.40 -24.01
N VAL A 537 -4.73 -13.58 -23.41
CA VAL A 537 -4.04 -14.89 -23.34
C VAL A 537 -4.48 -15.77 -22.17
N GLY A 538 -5.50 -15.33 -21.41
CA GLY A 538 -6.20 -16.18 -20.44
C GLY A 538 -5.84 -15.96 -18.97
N TYR A 539 -5.14 -14.87 -18.60
CA TYR A 539 -4.95 -14.54 -17.19
C TYR A 539 -6.17 -13.86 -16.60
N GLN A 540 -6.49 -14.22 -15.35
CA GLN A 540 -7.11 -13.27 -14.44
C GLN A 540 -6.04 -12.33 -13.89
N VAL A 541 -6.31 -11.03 -13.99
CA VAL A 541 -5.34 -9.98 -13.68
C VAL A 541 -5.80 -9.15 -12.49
N ASP A 542 -4.92 -9.07 -11.50
CA ASP A 542 -5.04 -8.17 -10.37
C ASP A 542 -4.13 -6.96 -10.55
N ARG A 543 -4.54 -5.83 -9.99
CA ARG A 543 -3.77 -4.59 -9.99
C ARG A 543 -3.62 -4.08 -8.59
N THR A 544 -2.41 -3.64 -8.24
CA THR A 544 -2.17 -3.01 -6.94
C THR A 544 -1.25 -1.80 -7.07
N LEU A 545 -1.55 -0.76 -6.31
CA LEU A 545 -0.70 0.40 -6.14
C LEU A 545 0.34 0.07 -5.06
N MET A 546 1.56 -0.20 -5.48
CA MET A 546 2.67 -0.59 -4.63
C MET A 546 3.24 0.59 -3.83
N ARG A 547 3.77 0.29 -2.63
CA ARG A 547 4.41 1.25 -1.73
C ARG A 547 5.92 1.36 -2.00
N ILE A 548 6.26 1.62 -3.26
CA ILE A 548 7.63 1.85 -3.70
C ILE A 548 7.89 3.37 -3.88
N PRO A 549 9.12 3.86 -3.70
CA PRO A 549 9.49 5.27 -3.86
C PRO A 549 9.61 5.68 -5.35
N SER A 550 8.64 5.29 -6.18
CA SER A 550 8.58 5.54 -7.62
C SER A 550 7.24 6.14 -8.03
N THR A 551 7.24 6.94 -9.10
CA THR A 551 6.01 7.40 -9.75
C THR A 551 5.35 6.32 -10.62
N ARG A 552 6.09 5.24 -10.90
CA ARG A 552 5.64 4.07 -11.67
C ARG A 552 5.41 2.91 -10.71
N ASN A 553 4.34 2.97 -9.95
CA ASN A 553 4.11 2.08 -8.80
C ASN A 553 2.88 1.19 -8.93
N MET A 554 2.31 1.03 -10.11
CA MET A 554 1.30 0.00 -10.38
C MET A 554 1.97 -1.35 -10.62
N GLY A 555 1.67 -2.32 -9.77
CA GLY A 555 1.94 -3.73 -10.00
C GLY A 555 0.75 -4.41 -10.68
N VAL A 556 1.02 -5.14 -11.75
CA VAL A 556 0.07 -6.00 -12.47
C VAL A 556 0.42 -7.44 -12.15
N ILE A 557 -0.50 -8.17 -11.53
CA ILE A 557 -0.30 -9.56 -11.11
C ILE A 557 -1.17 -10.46 -11.97
N GLY A 558 -0.56 -11.48 -12.59
CA GLY A 558 -1.29 -12.51 -13.33
C GLY A 558 -1.28 -13.85 -12.59
N GLY A 559 -2.41 -14.54 -12.61
CA GLY A 559 -2.49 -15.95 -12.18
C GLY A 559 -2.68 -16.17 -10.69
N LEU A 560 -2.98 -15.12 -9.91
CA LEU A 560 -3.15 -15.20 -8.45
C LEU A 560 -4.30 -16.13 -8.04
N GLU A 561 -5.50 -15.94 -8.60
CA GLU A 561 -6.69 -16.75 -8.27
C GLU A 561 -6.62 -18.17 -8.81
N ALA A 562 -6.10 -18.35 -10.03
CA ALA A 562 -5.82 -19.68 -10.57
C ALA A 562 -4.90 -20.46 -9.64
N TRP A 563 -3.93 -19.78 -9.05
CA TRP A 563 -3.01 -20.37 -8.09
C TRP A 563 -3.69 -20.69 -6.75
N LYS A 564 -4.45 -19.75 -6.17
CA LYS A 564 -5.24 -20.00 -4.94
C LYS A 564 -6.16 -21.22 -5.11
N THR A 565 -6.82 -21.33 -6.26
CA THR A 565 -7.72 -22.44 -6.58
C THR A 565 -6.96 -23.76 -6.73
N ALA A 566 -5.86 -23.78 -7.49
CA ALA A 566 -5.07 -24.98 -7.73
C ALA A 566 -4.40 -25.53 -6.45
N PHE A 567 -4.04 -24.66 -5.51
CA PHE A 567 -3.41 -25.08 -4.26
C PHE A 567 -4.44 -25.55 -3.21
N ASN A 568 -5.60 -24.90 -3.13
CA ASN A 568 -6.70 -25.39 -2.27
C ASN A 568 -7.15 -26.81 -2.69
N LEU A 569 -7.19 -27.11 -3.99
CA LEU A 569 -7.49 -28.47 -4.48
C LEU A 569 -6.43 -29.52 -4.11
N ARG A 570 -5.15 -29.14 -3.99
CA ARG A 570 -4.08 -30.07 -3.58
C ARG A 570 -4.19 -30.49 -2.12
N SER A 571 -4.89 -29.73 -1.28
CA SER A 571 -5.16 -30.10 0.11
C SER A 571 -6.28 -31.13 0.26
N GLU A 572 -7.13 -31.33 -0.76
CA GLU A 572 -8.34 -32.18 -0.68
C GLU A 572 -8.21 -33.51 -1.46
N THR A 573 -7.11 -33.71 -2.20
CA THR A 573 -6.95 -34.85 -3.12
C THR A 573 -5.80 -35.78 -2.72
N GLU A 574 -5.79 -36.20 -1.46
CA GLU A 574 -5.24 -37.50 -1.06
C GLU A 574 -6.40 -38.50 -0.89
N ASP A 575 -7.08 -38.87 -1.99
CA ASP A 575 -7.83 -40.12 -1.99
C ASP A 575 -8.02 -40.69 -3.41
N THR A 576 -7.64 -41.96 -3.52
CA THR A 576 -7.50 -42.77 -4.74
C THR A 576 -8.83 -43.08 -5.43
N ALA A 577 -8.99 -42.66 -6.69
CA ALA A 577 -9.51 -43.50 -7.80
C ALA A 577 -9.84 -42.66 -9.05
N THR A 578 -8.94 -42.53 -10.03
CA THR A 578 -9.39 -42.11 -11.39
C THR A 578 -8.37 -42.35 -12.51
N THR A 579 -8.54 -43.41 -13.30
CA THR A 579 -7.66 -43.72 -14.46
C THR A 579 -8.36 -43.54 -15.82
N GLN A 580 -9.67 -43.28 -15.86
CA GLN A 580 -10.43 -43.05 -17.11
C GLN A 580 -10.95 -41.61 -17.29
N ILE A 581 -11.22 -40.88 -16.21
CA ILE A 581 -11.57 -39.43 -16.29
C ILE A 581 -10.31 -38.60 -16.62
N THR A 582 -9.13 -39.10 -16.26
CA THR A 582 -7.85 -38.43 -16.52
C THR A 582 -7.54 -38.28 -18.01
N GLN A 583 -7.91 -39.22 -18.87
CA GLN A 583 -7.63 -39.13 -20.32
C GLN A 583 -8.50 -38.07 -21.03
N SER A 584 -9.79 -37.95 -20.69
CA SER A 584 -10.67 -36.93 -21.28
C SER A 584 -10.38 -35.54 -20.71
N MET A 585 -9.97 -35.44 -19.44
CA MET A 585 -9.48 -34.20 -18.84
C MET A 585 -8.14 -33.77 -19.42
N ASP A 586 -7.24 -34.71 -19.72
CA ASP A 586 -5.92 -34.44 -20.32
C ASP A 586 -6.07 -33.98 -21.79
N GLU A 587 -6.96 -34.60 -22.58
CA GLU A 587 -7.29 -34.10 -23.93
C GLU A 587 -7.96 -32.72 -23.90
N GLY A 588 -8.87 -32.47 -22.95
CA GLY A 588 -9.50 -31.16 -22.77
C GLY A 588 -8.51 -30.07 -22.33
N MET A 589 -7.60 -30.38 -21.40
CA MET A 589 -6.51 -29.49 -20.97
C MET A 589 -5.50 -29.23 -22.08
N LYS A 590 -5.20 -30.23 -22.91
CA LYS A 590 -4.31 -30.08 -24.06
C LYS A 590 -4.93 -29.20 -25.15
N LEU A 591 -6.22 -29.37 -25.44
CA LEU A 591 -6.94 -28.56 -26.41
C LEU A 591 -7.07 -27.10 -25.96
N ASP A 592 -7.17 -26.85 -24.65
CA ASP A 592 -7.12 -25.50 -24.09
C ASP A 592 -5.70 -24.90 -24.11
N ALA A 593 -4.67 -25.72 -23.85
CA ALA A 593 -3.26 -25.34 -23.94
C ALA A 593 -2.85 -24.91 -25.36
N ASP A 594 -3.27 -25.66 -26.38
CA ASP A 594 -3.00 -25.35 -27.78
C ASP A 594 -3.69 -24.04 -28.20
N LYS A 595 -4.95 -23.83 -27.77
CA LYS A 595 -5.67 -22.56 -27.98
C LYS A 595 -4.98 -21.37 -27.32
N ARG A 596 -4.49 -21.52 -26.09
CA ARG A 596 -3.75 -20.43 -25.42
C ARG A 596 -2.43 -20.13 -26.13
N ARG A 597 -1.72 -21.15 -26.61
CA ARG A 597 -0.53 -20.97 -27.43
C ARG A 597 -0.86 -20.23 -28.72
N GLU A 598 -1.88 -20.64 -29.45
CA GLU A 598 -2.34 -19.97 -30.69
C GLU A 598 -2.68 -18.50 -30.44
N LYS A 599 -3.39 -18.20 -29.35
CA LYS A 599 -3.66 -16.81 -28.94
C LYS A 599 -2.40 -15.99 -28.72
N VAL A 600 -1.35 -16.56 -28.10
CA VAL A 600 -0.07 -15.86 -27.95
C VAL A 600 0.50 -15.48 -29.32
N TYR A 601 0.57 -16.42 -30.26
CA TYR A 601 1.10 -16.12 -31.61
C TYR A 601 0.23 -15.09 -32.33
N SER A 602 -1.10 -15.19 -32.24
CA SER A 602 -2.03 -14.21 -32.80
C SER A 602 -1.81 -12.80 -32.24
N VAL A 603 -1.60 -12.67 -30.92
CA VAL A 603 -1.25 -11.39 -30.29
C VAL A 603 0.09 -10.88 -30.83
N VAL A 604 1.12 -11.72 -30.90
CA VAL A 604 2.45 -11.31 -31.38
C VAL A 604 2.38 -10.85 -32.84
N GLU A 605 1.72 -11.59 -33.72
CA GLU A 605 1.53 -11.21 -35.13
C GLU A 605 0.77 -9.88 -35.24
N ARG A 606 -0.33 -9.73 -34.51
CA ARG A 606 -1.13 -8.49 -34.52
C ARG A 606 -0.31 -7.29 -34.03
N GLU A 607 0.40 -7.42 -32.92
CA GLU A 607 1.15 -6.30 -32.37
C GLU A 607 2.38 -5.96 -33.23
N THR A 608 3.04 -6.95 -33.85
CA THR A 608 4.20 -6.75 -34.73
C THR A 608 3.85 -6.36 -36.17
N SER A 609 2.60 -6.53 -36.62
CA SER A 609 2.13 -6.10 -37.95
C SER A 609 2.45 -4.63 -38.24
N ARG A 610 2.35 -3.76 -37.23
CA ARG A 610 2.66 -2.32 -37.32
C ARG A 610 4.15 -2.04 -37.58
N ASP A 611 5.02 -2.99 -37.23
CA ASP A 611 6.47 -2.89 -37.31
C ASP A 611 7.02 -3.64 -38.53
N GLY A 612 6.18 -3.90 -39.55
CA GLY A 612 6.55 -4.65 -40.76
C GLY A 612 6.36 -6.16 -40.65
N GLY A 613 5.70 -6.63 -39.59
CA GLY A 613 5.38 -8.04 -39.37
C GLY A 613 6.41 -8.79 -38.51
N LEU A 614 6.10 -10.05 -38.23
CA LEU A 614 6.83 -10.88 -37.25
C LEU A 614 8.32 -11.00 -37.55
N GLY A 615 8.70 -11.30 -38.79
CA GLY A 615 10.11 -11.46 -39.19
C GLY A 615 10.94 -10.17 -39.06
N VAL A 616 10.38 -9.03 -39.51
CA VAL A 616 11.04 -7.72 -39.40
C VAL A 616 11.22 -7.34 -37.93
N ALA A 617 10.18 -7.52 -37.12
CA ALA A 617 10.24 -7.26 -35.68
C ALA A 617 11.27 -8.15 -34.97
N ALA A 618 11.35 -9.44 -35.34
CA ALA A 618 12.31 -10.40 -34.77
C ALA A 618 13.76 -10.02 -35.10
N THR A 619 14.07 -9.71 -36.37
CA THR A 619 15.41 -9.24 -36.78
C THR A 619 15.79 -7.97 -36.03
N ALA A 620 14.87 -7.00 -35.99
CA ALA A 620 15.11 -5.73 -35.32
C ALA A 620 15.29 -5.89 -33.79
N TRP A 621 14.60 -6.87 -33.17
CA TRP A 621 14.78 -7.22 -31.76
C TRP A 621 16.20 -7.72 -31.48
N VAL A 622 16.68 -8.68 -32.29
CA VAL A 622 18.02 -9.24 -32.13
C VAL A 622 19.10 -8.21 -32.41
N GLU A 623 18.98 -7.40 -33.46
CA GLU A 623 19.93 -6.32 -33.77
C GLU A 623 20.04 -5.32 -32.62
N ARG A 624 18.91 -4.87 -32.05
CA ARG A 624 18.89 -3.98 -30.88
C ARG A 624 19.52 -4.64 -29.66
N SER A 625 19.08 -5.86 -29.35
CA SER A 625 19.49 -6.55 -28.13
C SER A 625 20.97 -6.92 -28.16
N THR A 626 21.50 -7.38 -29.30
CA THR A 626 22.95 -7.64 -29.47
C THR A 626 23.77 -6.36 -29.42
N GLY A 627 23.21 -5.22 -29.85
CA GLY A 627 23.78 -3.90 -29.59
C GLY A 627 23.93 -3.58 -28.11
N LEU A 628 23.09 -4.17 -27.24
CA LEU A 628 23.28 -4.06 -25.80
C LEU A 628 24.55 -4.82 -25.38
N LEU A 629 24.87 -6.01 -25.86
CA LEU A 629 26.09 -6.71 -25.44
C LEU A 629 27.40 -5.97 -25.79
N LYS A 630 27.42 -5.15 -26.85
CA LYS A 630 28.65 -4.53 -27.38
C LYS A 630 29.19 -3.33 -26.57
N GLY A 631 28.53 -2.94 -25.48
CA GLY A 631 28.91 -1.78 -24.66
C GLY A 631 28.70 -0.43 -25.36
N GLN A 632 28.59 0.66 -24.59
CA GLN A 632 28.95 1.99 -25.10
C GLN A 632 30.44 2.12 -24.78
N GLY A 633 31.28 2.24 -25.81
CA GLY A 633 32.74 2.33 -25.66
C GLY A 633 33.19 3.47 -24.74
#